data_AF-A0A6C2TX16-F1
#
_entry.id   AF-A0A6C2TX16-F1
#
_cell.length_a   1.000
_cell.length_b   1.000
_cell.length_c   1.000
_cell.angle_alpha   90.00
_cell.angle_beta   90.00
_cell.angle_gamma   90.00
#
_symmetry.space_group_name_H-M   'P 1'
#
loop_
_entity.id
_entity.type
_entity.pdbx_description
1 polymer ?
#
loop_
_entity_poly.entity_id
_entity_poly.type
_entity_poly.pdbx_seq_one_letter_code
_entity_poly.pdbx_strand_id
1 'polypeptide(L)'
;MMAEQLLVLEEAAADLDQGIDFYEARKNELGTYFFDSLLSDMESLRLSAGVHAIHFGFHRMLASRFPFAIYYGYDGRIARVVAILDMRSNPAWIRDQLVQRN
;
A
#
# COMPACT_ATOMS: atom_id res chain seq x y z
N MET A 1 3.86 20.23 2.97
CA MET A 1 3.09 19.81 4.16
C MET A 1 3.35 18.33 4.34
N MET A 2 3.53 17.87 5.59
CA MET A 2 3.67 16.45 5.91
C MET A 2 2.32 15.93 6.43
N ALA A 3 1.99 14.67 6.19
CA ALA A 3 0.89 14.03 6.88
C ALA A 3 1.24 13.89 8.37
N GLU A 4 0.40 14.45 9.23
CA GLU A 4 0.54 14.39 10.68
C GLU A 4 0.38 12.94 11.17
N GLN A 5 -0.54 12.21 10.54
CA GLN A 5 -0.87 10.84 10.88
C GLN A 5 -0.95 9.95 9.64
N LEU A 6 -0.44 8.72 9.80
CA LEU A 6 -0.66 7.61 8.90
C LEU A 6 -1.61 6.62 9.59
N LEU A 7 -2.69 6.24 8.91
CA LEU A 7 -3.62 5.21 9.37
C LEU A 7 -3.63 4.08 8.36
N VAL A 8 -3.42 2.85 8.82
CA VAL A 8 -3.53 1.65 8.00
C VAL A 8 -4.87 0.99 8.34
N LEU A 9 -5.74 0.84 7.34
CA LEU A 9 -7.02 0.17 7.53
C LEU A 9 -6.83 -1.34 7.66
N GLU A 10 -7.81 -2.02 8.24
CA GLU A 10 -7.76 -3.47 8.49
C GLU A 10 -7.57 -4.25 7.18
N GLU A 11 -8.24 -3.84 6.11
CA GLU A 11 -8.10 -4.47 4.80
C GLU A 11 -6.70 -4.28 4.20
N ALA A 12 -6.08 -3.12 4.44
CA ALA A 12 -4.70 -2.88 4.01
C ALA A 12 -3.68 -3.70 4.82
N ALA A 13 -3.93 -3.87 6.12
CA ALA A 13 -3.13 -4.77 6.96
C ALA A 13 -3.27 -6.23 6.50
N ALA A 14 -4.49 -6.67 6.18
CA ALA A 14 -4.73 -8.00 5.63
C ALA A 14 -4.07 -8.21 4.26
N ASP A 15 -4.01 -7.19 3.40
CA ASP A 15 -3.24 -7.28 2.15
C ASP A 15 -1.73 -7.44 2.42
N LEU A 16 -1.21 -6.73 3.43
CA LEU A 16 0.18 -6.82 3.84
C LEU A 16 0.53 -8.21 4.36
N ASP A 17 -0.30 -8.79 5.23
CA ASP A 17 -0.14 -10.14 5.76
C ASP A 17 -0.11 -11.18 4.63
N GLN A 18 -1.04 -11.08 3.67
CA GLN A 18 -1.04 -11.94 2.48
C GLN A 18 0.26 -11.81 1.66
N GLY A 19 0.80 -10.59 1.55
CA GLY A 19 2.08 -10.34 0.88
C GLY A 19 3.26 -10.95 1.62
N ILE A 20 3.29 -10.86 2.95
CA ILE A 20 4.32 -11.47 3.81
C ILE A 20 4.33 -12.98 3.61
N ASP A 21 3.17 -13.63 3.77
CA ASP A 21 3.03 -15.08 3.63
C ASP A 21 3.46 -15.56 2.23
N PHE A 22 3.05 -14.83 1.19
CA PHE A 22 3.40 -15.14 -0.19
C PHE A 22 4.91 -15.11 -0.45
N TYR A 23 5.61 -14.10 0.09
CA TYR A 23 7.05 -13.96 -0.11
C TYR A 23 7.85 -14.92 0.77
N GLU A 24 7.42 -15.16 2.00
CA GLU A 24 8.06 -16.12 2.91
C GLU A 24 8.03 -17.54 2.34
N ALA A 25 6.90 -17.94 1.75
CA ALA A 25 6.75 -19.24 1.09
C ALA A 25 7.69 -19.44 -0.11
N ARG A 26 8.21 -18.36 -0.73
CA ARG A 26 9.13 -18.44 -1.86
C ARG A 26 10.58 -18.59 -1.44
N LYS A 27 10.97 -17.96 -0.34
CA LYS A 27 12.32 -18.00 0.21
C LYS A 27 12.27 -17.54 1.67
N ASN A 28 12.92 -18.31 2.53
CA ASN A 28 13.13 -17.93 3.93
C ASN A 28 13.64 -16.48 4.05
N GLU A 29 13.05 -15.72 4.97
CA GLU A 29 13.31 -14.29 5.28
C GLU A 29 12.85 -13.30 4.20
N LEU A 30 12.32 -13.75 3.07
CA LEU A 30 11.85 -12.84 2.02
C LEU A 30 10.53 -12.16 2.40
N GLY A 31 9.69 -12.78 3.23
CA GLY A 31 8.50 -12.16 3.81
C GLY A 31 8.87 -11.04 4.78
N THR A 32 9.89 -11.26 5.63
CA THR A 32 10.44 -10.22 6.49
C THR A 32 10.99 -9.05 5.67
N TYR A 33 11.78 -9.33 4.62
CA TYR A 33 12.31 -8.28 3.76
C TYR A 33 11.20 -7.51 3.01
N PHE A 34 10.13 -8.20 2.62
CA PHE A 34 8.93 -7.58 2.07
C PHE A 34 8.29 -6.61 3.07
N PHE A 35 8.02 -7.07 4.29
CA PHE A 35 7.45 -6.24 5.35
C PHE A 35 8.30 -4.99 5.63
N ASP A 36 9.61 -5.16 5.85
CA ASP A 36 10.52 -4.06 6.15
C ASP A 36 10.57 -3.02 5.02
N SER A 37 10.53 -3.49 3.77
CA SER A 37 10.50 -2.61 2.59
C SER A 37 9.20 -1.79 2.52
N LEU A 38 8.04 -2.44 2.69
CA LEU A 38 6.74 -1.78 2.65
C LEU A 38 6.53 -0.84 3.83
N LEU A 39 7.03 -1.19 5.02
CA LEU A 39 7.02 -0.31 6.19
C LEU A 39 7.85 0.95 5.92
N SER A 40 9.04 0.82 5.33
CA SER A 40 9.85 1.98 4.94
C SER A 40 9.15 2.85 3.90
N ASP A 41 8.46 2.26 2.93
CA ASP A 41 7.68 3.00 1.93
C ASP A 41 6.52 3.76 2.60
N MET A 42 5.78 3.12 3.50
CA MET A 42 4.68 3.73 4.27
C MET A 42 5.17 4.88 5.17
N GLU A 43 6.32 4.79 5.82
CA GLU A 43 6.88 5.90 6.59
C GLU A 43 7.25 7.08 5.68
N SER A 44 7.79 6.81 4.48
CA SER A 44 8.09 7.85 3.50
C SER A 44 6.83 8.58 2.99
N LEU A 45 5.66 7.92 3.07
CA LEU A 45 4.38 8.50 2.68
C LEU A 45 4.04 9.74 3.51
N ARG A 46 4.50 9.83 4.77
CA ARG A 46 4.27 11.02 5.61
C ARG A 46 4.83 12.30 4.99
N LEU A 47 5.89 12.18 4.21
CA LEU A 47 6.54 13.32 3.53
C LEU A 47 5.95 13.62 2.15
N SER A 48 5.30 12.63 1.53
CA SER A 48 4.93 12.63 0.12
C SER A 48 3.42 12.43 -0.11
N ALA A 49 2.62 12.41 0.95
CA ALA A 49 1.16 12.31 0.85
C ALA A 49 0.58 13.45 0.00
N GLY A 50 -0.33 13.10 -0.91
CA GLY A 50 -1.03 14.04 -1.78
C GLY A 50 -0.33 14.37 -3.09
N VAL A 51 0.97 14.06 -3.27
CA VAL A 51 1.68 14.34 -4.53
C VAL A 51 1.59 13.21 -5.57
N HIS A 52 1.08 12.05 -5.15
CA HIS A 52 1.00 10.86 -5.98
C HIS A 52 -0.20 10.91 -6.93
N ALA A 53 -0.07 10.31 -8.12
CA ALA A 53 -1.17 10.26 -9.08
C ALA A 53 -2.38 9.50 -8.52
N ILE A 54 -3.59 9.96 -8.87
CA ILE A 54 -4.84 9.33 -8.45
C ILE A 54 -5.22 8.23 -9.45
N HIS A 55 -5.51 7.03 -8.92
CA HIS A 55 -6.00 5.89 -9.65
C HIS A 55 -7.20 5.30 -8.92
N PHE A 56 -8.31 5.10 -9.62
CA PHE A 56 -9.54 4.54 -9.07
C PHE A 56 -10.05 5.25 -7.79
N GLY A 57 -9.84 6.57 -7.70
CA GLY A 57 -10.28 7.38 -6.55
C GLY A 57 -9.23 7.59 -5.45
N PHE A 58 -8.11 6.86 -5.48
CA PHE A 58 -7.08 6.95 -4.44
C PHE A 58 -5.73 7.41 -4.99
N HIS A 59 -4.95 8.11 -4.17
CA HIS A 59 -3.55 8.33 -4.48
C HIS A 59 -2.81 6.99 -4.50
N ARG A 60 -1.90 6.79 -5.47
CA ARG A 60 -1.16 5.55 -5.63
C ARG A 60 0.35 5.79 -5.53
N MET A 61 0.96 5.24 -4.49
CA MET A 61 2.41 5.14 -4.35
C MET A 61 2.88 3.76 -4.78
N LEU A 62 3.91 3.67 -5.61
CA LEU A 62 4.53 2.40 -5.95
C LEU A 62 5.55 2.02 -4.87
N ALA A 63 5.54 0.77 -4.45
CA ALA A 63 6.54 0.25 -3.54
C ALA A 63 7.93 0.28 -4.19
N SER A 64 8.95 0.54 -3.41
CA SER A 64 10.31 0.80 -3.92
C SER A 64 11.05 -0.48 -4.34
N ARG A 65 10.71 -1.63 -3.74
CA ARG A 65 11.42 -2.90 -3.93
C ARG A 65 10.57 -4.01 -4.53
N PHE A 66 9.27 -3.98 -4.29
CA PHE A 66 8.34 -5.03 -4.67
C PHE A 66 7.33 -4.50 -5.67
N PRO A 67 6.76 -5.36 -6.55
CA PRO A 67 5.78 -4.95 -7.55
C PRO A 67 4.40 -4.70 -6.90
N PHE A 68 4.36 -3.92 -5.83
CA PHE A 68 3.17 -3.59 -5.06
C PHE A 68 2.88 -2.09 -5.15
N ALA A 69 1.63 -1.72 -4.91
CA ALA A 69 1.24 -0.33 -4.77
C ALA A 69 0.44 -0.11 -3.49
N ILE A 70 0.75 1.00 -2.81
CA ILE A 70 0.07 1.51 -1.63
C ILE A 70 -0.95 2.53 -2.11
N TYR A 71 -2.24 2.21 -1.94
CA TYR A 71 -3.35 3.09 -2.24
C TYR A 71 -3.81 3.78 -0.97
N TYR A 72 -3.99 5.10 -1.03
CA TYR A 72 -4.38 5.88 0.14
C TYR A 72 -5.27 7.08 -0.21
N GLY A 73 -6.13 7.45 0.73
CA GLY A 73 -6.82 8.73 0.76
C GLY A 73 -6.01 9.76 1.57
N TYR A 74 -6.13 11.04 1.23
CA TYR A 74 -5.46 12.12 1.96
C TYR A 74 -6.36 13.35 2.07
N ASP A 75 -6.51 13.87 3.30
CA ASP A 75 -7.36 15.03 3.60
C ASP A 75 -6.57 16.31 3.94
N GLY A 76 -5.24 16.30 3.70
CA GLY A 76 -4.34 17.39 4.07
C GLY A 76 -3.67 17.21 5.44
N ARG A 77 -4.16 16.29 6.27
CA ARG A 77 -3.56 15.96 7.58
C ARG A 77 -3.28 14.47 7.75
N ILE A 78 -4.23 13.63 7.35
CA ILE A 78 -4.19 12.18 7.58
C ILE A 78 -4.08 11.47 6.23
N ALA A 79 -3.04 10.63 6.09
CA ALA A 79 -2.95 9.65 5.01
C ALA A 79 -3.57 8.33 5.50
N ARG A 80 -4.67 7.90 4.87
CA ARG A 80 -5.37 6.64 5.19
C ARG A 80 -5.03 5.61 4.13
N VAL A 81 -4.21 4.62 4.45
CA VAL A 81 -3.86 3.50 3.57
C VAL A 81 -5.03 2.54 3.52
N VAL A 82 -5.63 2.42 2.34
CA VAL A 82 -6.84 1.62 2.10
C VAL A 82 -6.54 0.25 1.49
N ALA A 83 -5.39 0.12 0.82
CA ALA A 83 -5.03 -1.11 0.12
C ALA A 83 -3.51 -1.17 -0.16
N ILE A 84 -2.93 -2.38 -0.10
CA ILE A 84 -1.52 -2.66 -0.45
C ILE A 84 -1.49 -3.84 -1.42
N LEU A 85 -1.59 -3.58 -2.73
CA LEU A 85 -1.93 -4.62 -3.71
C LEU A 85 -0.76 -4.96 -4.64
N ASP A 86 -0.62 -6.25 -4.99
CA ASP A 86 0.32 -6.74 -6.01
C ASP A 86 -0.13 -6.28 -7.41
N MET A 87 0.70 -5.48 -8.07
CA MET A 87 0.45 -4.90 -9.39
C MET A 87 0.63 -5.89 -10.55
N ARG A 88 1.05 -7.12 -10.28
CA ARG A 88 1.06 -8.22 -11.24
C ARG A 88 -0.31 -8.92 -11.33
N SER A 89 -1.21 -8.62 -10.41
CA SER A 89 -2.58 -9.14 -10.40
C SER A 89 -3.39 -8.59 -11.58
N ASN A 90 -4.54 -9.22 -11.88
CA ASN A 90 -5.44 -8.75 -12.91
C ASN A 90 -5.89 -7.29 -12.62
N PRO A 91 -5.68 -6.33 -13.54
CA PRO A 91 -6.08 -4.93 -13.32
C PRO A 91 -7.57 -4.74 -13.02
N ALA A 92 -8.45 -5.59 -13.55
CA ALA A 92 -9.87 -5.56 -13.21
C ALA A 92 -10.10 -5.91 -11.74
N TRP A 93 -9.41 -6.93 -11.23
CA TRP A 93 -9.48 -7.31 -9.81
C TRP A 93 -8.98 -6.19 -8.89
N ILE A 94 -7.87 -5.54 -9.25
CA ILE A 94 -7.34 -4.38 -8.50
C ILE A 94 -8.39 -3.27 -8.40
N ARG A 95 -9.01 -2.92 -9.53
CA ARG A 95 -10.08 -1.92 -9.55
C ARG A 95 -11.24 -2.35 -8.65
N ASP A 96 -11.67 -3.60 -8.74
CA ASP A 96 -12.83 -4.09 -7.99
C ASP A 96 -12.55 -4.07 -6.47
N GLN A 97 -11.32 -4.41 -6.04
CA GLN A 97 -10.89 -4.25 -4.65
C GLN A 97 -10.99 -2.79 -4.19
N LEU A 98 -10.51 -1.84 -4.99
CA LEU A 98 -10.51 -0.42 -4.62
C LEU A 98 -11.92 0.18 -4.61
N VAL A 99 -12.78 -0.21 -5.55
CA VAL A 99 -14.18 0.24 -5.59
C VAL A 99 -14.96 -0.24 -4.37
N GLN A 100 -14.68 -1.44 -3.85
CA GLN A 100 -15.32 -1.97 -2.64
C GLN A 100 -14.86 -1.26 -1.36
N ARG A 101 -13.70 -0.59 -1.38
CA ARG A 101 -13.05 0.04 -0.22
C ARG A 101 -13.16 1.57 -0.24
N ASN A 102 -13.98 2.13 -1.13
CA ASN A 102 -14.20 3.57 -1.32
C ASN A 102 -15.56 4.03 -0.76
#